data_AF-A0A4Q6GYB3-F1
#
_entry.id   AF-A0A4Q6GYB3-F1
#
_cell.length_a   1.000
_cell.length_b   1.000
_cell.length_c   1.000
_cell.angle_alpha   90.00
_cell.angle_beta   90.00
_cell.angle_gamma   90.00
#
_symmetry.space_group_name_H-M   'P 1'
#
loop_
_entity.id
_entity.type
_entity.pdbx_description
1 polymer ?
#
loop_
_entity_poly.entity_id
_entity_poly.type
_entity_poly.pdbx_seq_one_letter_code
_entity_poly.pdbx_strand_id
1 'polypeptide(L)'
;MRMDLTERFLRGLYSAVLYVLTPVTVYHLIWRGFRFREYFQRWDERYASYAQPVPRIDIWLHAVSVGEVNAAIPVVEALRRAHPQLRWLVTTITPTGSERARALWGEGIEHVYAPYDLPGAVSRFLQHYQPRLALVMETELWPNLLFGCSDRDIPTYLLNARLSARSLRGYRALAPLIARVVRTVKRIGAQSAQDGKRFVALGAASSSIIDTGNLKFDIAVPEGLQGFVDAFARHAGARPVWIAASTHEDEEAAVIAAHRSLRERWPDLLLLWAPRHPERFPKVAEQAQAAGWNVSLRRKATWPGQHDDVFVIDTLGELMSFYACAQVAFVGGSLQPVGGHNLLEPAAVGTAMVTGPHLHNFTEISRRLQESGALLIADDAEGLREAVGRLLADAQARARMESAGRTLVEQGRGALARTLEMIGPDLPGR
;
A
#
# COMPACT_ATOMS: atom_id res chain seq x y z
N MET A 1 -3.56 -16.58 -30.90
CA MET A 1 -4.78 -16.24 -31.68
C MET A 1 -4.35 -15.41 -32.89
N ARG A 2 -4.76 -15.71 -34.14
CA ARG A 2 -4.37 -14.86 -35.29
C ARG A 2 -4.97 -13.46 -35.08
N MET A 3 -4.12 -12.44 -35.05
CA MET A 3 -4.56 -11.04 -34.87
C MET A 3 -5.61 -10.68 -35.93
N ASP A 4 -6.78 -10.22 -35.48
CA ASP A 4 -7.82 -9.65 -36.33
C ASP A 4 -7.27 -8.39 -37.04
N LEU A 5 -7.62 -8.16 -38.31
CA LEU A 5 -7.20 -6.96 -39.06
C LEU A 5 -7.59 -5.67 -38.31
N THR A 6 -8.74 -5.70 -37.63
CA THR A 6 -9.20 -4.59 -36.80
C THR A 6 -8.27 -4.33 -35.62
N GLU A 7 -7.77 -5.39 -34.99
CA GLU A 7 -6.81 -5.28 -33.88
C GLU A 7 -5.50 -4.64 -34.35
N ARG A 8 -4.96 -5.10 -35.49
CA ARG A 8 -3.74 -4.54 -36.08
C ARG A 8 -3.90 -3.05 -36.39
N PHE A 9 -5.04 -2.67 -36.97
CA PHE A 9 -5.33 -1.27 -37.29
C PHE A 9 -5.44 -0.41 -36.03
N LEU A 10 -6.24 -0.83 -35.04
CA LEU A 10 -6.44 -0.08 -33.80
C LEU A 10 -5.15 0.04 -32.97
N ARG A 11 -4.40 -1.05 -32.85
CA ARG A 11 -3.08 -1.06 -32.19
C ARG A 11 -2.11 -0.14 -32.93
N GLY A 12 -2.07 -0.22 -34.26
CA GLY A 12 -1.23 0.64 -35.10
C GLY A 12 -1.53 2.13 -34.92
N LEU A 13 -2.82 2.51 -34.92
CA LEU A 13 -3.24 3.89 -34.68
C LEU A 13 -2.84 4.37 -33.28
N TYR A 14 -3.11 3.56 -32.25
CA TYR A 14 -2.70 3.85 -30.87
C TYR A 14 -1.18 4.07 -30.77
N SER A 15 -0.40 3.18 -31.37
CA SER A 15 1.07 3.28 -31.37
C SER A 15 1.58 4.49 -32.14
N ALA A 16 0.97 4.84 -33.27
CA ALA A 16 1.32 6.03 -34.04
C ALA A 16 1.11 7.31 -33.23
N VAL A 17 -0.02 7.41 -32.52
CA VAL A 17 -0.29 8.52 -31.60
C VAL A 17 0.77 8.60 -30.49
N LEU A 18 1.13 7.47 -29.88
CA LEU A 18 2.18 7.48 -28.85
C LEU A 18 3.54 7.92 -29.39
N TYR A 19 3.92 7.51 -30.61
CA TYR A 19 5.16 7.99 -31.22
C TYR A 19 5.14 9.51 -31.43
N VAL A 20 4.04 10.07 -31.92
CA VAL A 20 3.85 11.53 -32.06
C VAL A 20 3.95 12.24 -30.69
N LEU A 21 3.49 11.59 -29.61
CA LEU A 21 3.56 12.14 -28.25
C LEU A 21 4.93 11.96 -27.57
N THR A 22 5.90 11.27 -28.19
CA THR A 22 7.22 11.03 -27.58
C THR A 22 7.97 12.32 -27.19
N PRO A 23 7.98 13.40 -28.00
CA PRO A 23 8.59 14.66 -27.57
C PRO A 23 7.94 15.24 -26.32
N VAL A 24 6.63 15.02 -26.13
CA VAL A 24 5.89 15.46 -24.94
C VAL A 24 6.31 14.65 -23.71
N THR A 25 6.57 13.34 -23.85
CA THR A 25 7.06 12.54 -22.71
C THR A 25 8.46 13.00 -22.27
N VAL A 26 9.35 13.32 -23.21
CA VAL A 26 10.67 13.89 -22.91
C VAL A 26 10.54 15.25 -22.23
N TYR A 27 9.71 16.14 -22.78
CA TYR A 27 9.41 17.43 -22.18
C TYR A 27 8.86 17.28 -20.75
N HIS A 28 7.93 16.34 -20.52
CA HIS A 28 7.38 16.06 -19.20
C HIS A 28 8.45 15.62 -18.20
N LEU A 29 9.37 14.73 -18.59
CA LEU A 29 10.49 14.30 -17.75
C LEU A 29 11.39 15.47 -17.38
N ILE A 30 11.74 16.33 -18.34
CA ILE A 30 12.58 17.52 -18.11
C ILE A 30 11.87 18.49 -17.16
N TRP A 31 10.62 18.82 -17.46
CA TRP A 31 9.83 19.77 -16.67
C TRP A 31 9.64 19.29 -15.23
N ARG A 32 9.30 18.00 -15.04
CA ARG A 32 9.22 17.40 -13.70
C ARG A 32 10.57 17.31 -13.02
N GLY A 33 11.64 17.08 -13.78
CA GLY A 33 13.03 17.06 -13.31
C GLY A 33 13.42 18.32 -12.53
N PHE A 34 12.95 19.49 -12.96
CA PHE A 34 13.23 20.75 -12.25
C PHE A 34 12.64 20.80 -10.83
N ARG A 35 11.56 20.06 -10.56
CA ARG A 35 10.95 19.95 -9.22
C ARG A 35 11.42 18.71 -8.47
N PHE A 36 11.68 17.61 -9.18
CA PHE A 36 12.04 16.30 -8.64
C PHE A 36 13.19 15.73 -9.48
N ARG A 37 14.42 15.84 -8.98
CA ARG A 37 15.65 15.56 -9.75
C ARG A 37 15.75 14.13 -10.25
N GLU A 38 15.07 13.18 -9.61
CA GLU A 38 15.00 11.77 -9.96
C GLU A 38 14.43 11.56 -11.37
N TYR A 39 13.62 12.49 -11.88
CA TYR A 39 13.11 12.44 -13.25
C TYR A 39 14.16 12.71 -14.32
N PHE A 40 15.35 13.24 -13.98
CA PHE A 40 16.47 13.38 -14.92
C PHE A 40 17.31 12.09 -15.07
N GLN A 41 17.01 11.06 -14.28
CA GLN A 41 17.80 9.83 -14.23
C GLN A 41 17.08 8.68 -14.93
N ARG A 42 17.85 7.66 -15.36
CA ARG A 42 17.35 6.36 -15.83
C ARG A 42 16.34 6.44 -17.00
N TRP A 43 16.57 7.35 -17.95
CA TRP A 43 15.70 7.50 -19.13
C TRP A 43 15.83 6.30 -20.07
N ASP A 44 17.01 5.72 -20.14
CA ASP A 44 17.33 4.50 -20.86
C ASP A 44 16.35 3.37 -20.51
N GLU A 45 16.04 3.17 -19.24
CA GLU A 45 15.07 2.16 -18.80
C GLU A 45 13.65 2.43 -19.33
N ARG A 46 13.21 3.70 -19.32
CA ARG A 46 11.88 4.11 -19.82
C ARG A 46 11.72 3.94 -21.32
N TYR A 47 12.84 3.85 -22.04
CA TYR A 47 12.86 3.51 -23.46
C TYR A 47 13.41 2.10 -23.72
N ALA A 48 13.56 1.26 -22.69
CA ALA A 48 14.12 -0.09 -22.77
C ALA A 48 15.43 -0.18 -23.56
N SER A 49 16.37 0.71 -23.25
CA SER A 49 17.71 0.76 -23.81
C SER A 49 18.71 0.20 -22.80
N TYR A 50 18.75 -1.12 -22.67
CA TYR A 50 19.62 -1.82 -21.71
C TYR A 50 20.97 -2.17 -22.32
N ALA A 51 22.06 -1.83 -21.62
CA ALA A 51 23.42 -2.11 -22.09
C ALA A 51 23.93 -3.51 -21.71
N GLN A 52 23.51 -4.01 -20.54
CA GLN A 52 24.03 -5.25 -19.97
C GLN A 52 23.02 -6.38 -20.14
N PRO A 53 23.41 -7.57 -20.65
CA PRO A 53 22.51 -8.71 -20.72
C PRO A 53 22.14 -9.17 -19.31
N VAL A 54 20.88 -9.60 -19.13
CA VAL A 54 20.38 -10.13 -17.87
C VAL A 54 19.94 -11.59 -18.04
N PRO A 55 20.04 -12.41 -16.99
CA PRO A 55 19.41 -13.71 -16.99
C PRO A 55 17.89 -13.59 -17.15
N ARG A 56 17.27 -14.60 -17.76
CA ARG A 56 15.80 -14.67 -17.91
C ARG A 56 15.07 -14.48 -16.57
N ILE A 57 14.01 -13.69 -16.57
CA ILE A 57 13.17 -13.45 -15.39
C ILE A 57 12.08 -14.52 -15.28
N ASP A 58 11.83 -15.01 -14.07
CA ASP A 58 10.76 -15.97 -13.80
C ASP A 58 9.44 -15.25 -13.57
N ILE A 59 9.42 -14.21 -12.73
CA ILE A 59 8.22 -13.41 -12.43
C ILE A 59 8.52 -11.93 -12.64
N TRP A 60 7.73 -11.30 -13.51
CA TRP A 60 7.71 -9.85 -13.67
C TRP A 60 6.47 -9.26 -13.00
N LEU A 61 6.67 -8.40 -12.02
CA LEU A 61 5.64 -7.60 -11.36
C LEU A 61 5.68 -6.15 -11.88
N HIS A 62 4.53 -5.65 -12.35
CA HIS A 62 4.34 -4.25 -12.72
C HIS A 62 3.46 -3.54 -11.70
N ALA A 63 4.02 -2.54 -11.02
CA ALA A 63 3.38 -1.71 -10.00
C ALA A 63 3.80 -0.24 -10.18
N VAL A 64 2.96 0.57 -10.81
CA VAL A 64 3.25 1.93 -11.28
C VAL A 64 3.64 2.89 -10.15
N SER A 65 2.97 2.76 -9.01
CA SER A 65 3.02 3.70 -7.89
C SER A 65 3.40 3.06 -6.55
N VAL A 66 3.70 3.89 -5.54
CA VAL A 66 3.93 3.45 -4.15
C VAL A 66 2.74 2.63 -3.62
N GLY A 67 1.52 3.03 -3.95
CA GLY A 67 0.31 2.37 -3.50
C GLY A 67 0.20 0.93 -4.01
N GLU A 68 0.53 0.72 -5.29
CA GLU A 68 0.55 -0.60 -5.91
C GLU A 68 1.71 -1.46 -5.43
N VAL A 69 2.91 -0.87 -5.26
CA VAL A 69 4.06 -1.57 -4.67
C VAL A 69 3.69 -2.10 -3.28
N ASN A 70 3.08 -1.26 -2.44
CA ASN A 70 2.62 -1.68 -1.12
C ASN A 70 1.53 -2.76 -1.19
N ALA A 71 0.58 -2.66 -2.12
CA ALA A 71 -0.46 -3.66 -2.31
C ALA A 71 0.08 -5.02 -2.79
N ALA A 72 1.23 -5.03 -3.46
CA ALA A 72 1.87 -6.24 -3.95
C ALA A 72 2.75 -6.96 -2.91
N ILE A 73 3.14 -6.30 -1.81
CA ILE A 73 4.02 -6.87 -0.76
C ILE A 73 3.56 -8.27 -0.33
N PRO A 74 2.28 -8.51 0.04
CA PRO A 74 1.88 -9.82 0.54
C PRO A 74 2.11 -10.95 -0.47
N VAL A 75 1.89 -10.68 -1.76
CA VAL A 75 2.08 -11.64 -2.85
C VAL A 75 3.56 -11.92 -3.06
N VAL A 76 4.39 -10.88 -3.13
CA VAL A 76 5.85 -11.02 -3.33
C VAL A 76 6.48 -11.79 -2.18
N GLU A 77 6.19 -11.42 -0.93
CA GLU A 77 6.78 -12.07 0.25
C GLU A 77 6.36 -13.54 0.38
N ALA A 78 5.07 -13.85 0.13
CA ALA A 78 4.59 -15.22 0.18
C ALA A 78 5.26 -16.11 -0.88
N LEU A 79 5.38 -15.62 -2.11
CA LEU A 79 6.01 -16.37 -3.20
C LEU A 79 7.53 -16.48 -3.03
N ARG A 80 8.22 -15.44 -2.55
CA ARG A 80 9.66 -15.52 -2.27
C ARG A 80 9.97 -16.49 -1.14
N ARG A 81 9.11 -16.57 -0.12
CA ARG A 81 9.24 -17.57 0.94
C ARG A 81 9.03 -18.99 0.42
N ALA A 82 8.01 -19.20 -0.42
CA ALA A 82 7.70 -20.51 -0.99
C ALA A 82 8.69 -20.95 -2.09
N HIS A 83 9.20 -20.00 -2.86
CA HIS A 83 10.04 -20.23 -4.05
C HIS A 83 11.23 -19.24 -4.10
N PRO A 84 12.19 -19.36 -3.17
CA PRO A 84 13.32 -18.43 -3.05
C PRO A 84 14.24 -18.39 -4.28
N GLN A 85 14.17 -19.40 -5.14
CA GLN A 85 14.97 -19.51 -6.37
C GLN A 85 14.44 -18.69 -7.55
N LEU A 86 13.19 -18.23 -7.51
CA LEU A 86 12.59 -17.51 -8.64
C LEU A 86 13.24 -16.13 -8.78
N ARG A 87 13.61 -15.78 -10.02
CA ARG A 87 14.13 -14.45 -10.33
C ARG A 87 12.97 -13.48 -10.56
N TRP A 88 13.03 -12.37 -9.85
CA TRP A 88 12.00 -11.33 -9.86
C TRP A 88 12.49 -10.09 -10.58
N LEU A 89 11.60 -9.51 -11.37
CA LEU A 89 11.71 -8.15 -11.86
C LEU A 89 10.50 -7.35 -11.36
N VAL A 90 10.76 -6.20 -10.75
CA VAL A 90 9.72 -5.23 -10.42
C VAL A 90 9.89 -4.00 -11.29
N THR A 91 8.79 -3.56 -11.90
CA THR A 91 8.77 -2.30 -12.65
C THR A 91 7.84 -1.30 -12.01
N THR A 92 8.29 -0.04 -11.95
CA THR A 92 7.50 1.11 -11.48
C THR A 92 7.58 2.23 -12.52
N ILE A 93 6.80 3.29 -12.36
CA ILE A 93 6.92 4.49 -13.23
C ILE A 93 7.32 5.71 -12.42
N THR A 94 6.81 5.81 -11.20
CA THR A 94 7.06 6.93 -10.29
C THR A 94 8.39 6.75 -9.53
N PRO A 95 9.16 7.83 -9.30
CA PRO A 95 10.37 7.75 -8.46
C PRO A 95 10.10 7.27 -7.05
N THR A 96 9.02 7.73 -6.42
CA THR A 96 8.62 7.27 -5.09
C THR A 96 8.29 5.78 -5.07
N GLY A 97 7.66 5.25 -6.13
CA GLY A 97 7.46 3.80 -6.29
C GLY A 97 8.78 3.05 -6.41
N SER A 98 9.74 3.58 -7.18
CA SER A 98 11.10 3.03 -7.30
C SER A 98 11.83 2.98 -5.96
N GLU A 99 11.83 4.08 -5.22
CA GLU A 99 12.44 4.16 -3.89
C GLU A 99 11.81 3.15 -2.94
N ARG A 100 10.46 3.04 -2.95
CA ARG A 100 9.75 2.08 -2.12
C ARG A 100 10.11 0.64 -2.45
N ALA A 101 10.13 0.28 -3.73
CA ALA A 101 10.49 -1.07 -4.17
C ALA A 101 11.93 -1.44 -3.77
N ARG A 102 12.87 -0.51 -3.96
CA ARG A 102 14.28 -0.69 -3.55
C ARG A 102 14.44 -0.81 -2.03
N ALA A 103 13.72 0.01 -1.26
CA ALA A 103 13.77 -0.04 0.20
C ALA A 103 13.18 -1.33 0.77
N LEU A 104 12.19 -1.93 0.09
CA LEU A 104 11.56 -3.18 0.51
C LEU A 104 12.39 -4.41 0.16
N TRP A 105 12.88 -4.49 -1.07
CA TRP A 105 13.44 -5.73 -1.60
C TRP A 105 14.94 -5.69 -1.89
N GLY A 106 15.55 -4.50 -1.87
CA GLY A 106 16.98 -4.29 -2.05
C GLY A 106 17.54 -5.03 -3.27
N GLU A 107 18.68 -5.69 -3.09
CA GLU A 107 19.32 -6.53 -4.11
C GLU A 107 18.62 -7.87 -4.34
N GLY A 108 17.60 -8.20 -3.55
CA GLY A 108 16.85 -9.45 -3.67
C GLY A 108 15.88 -9.49 -4.86
N ILE A 109 15.61 -8.36 -5.50
CA ILE A 109 14.75 -8.24 -6.68
C ILE A 109 15.33 -7.18 -7.62
N GLU A 110 15.37 -7.48 -8.92
CA GLU A 110 15.75 -6.47 -9.91
C GLU A 110 14.64 -5.42 -10.06
N HIS A 111 15.02 -4.14 -10.12
CA HIS A 111 14.09 -3.03 -10.31
C HIS A 111 14.50 -2.12 -11.46
N VAL A 112 13.58 -1.87 -12.41
CA VAL A 112 13.71 -0.84 -13.45
C VAL A 112 12.45 -0.02 -13.62
N TYR A 113 12.55 1.16 -14.22
CA TYR A 113 11.34 1.83 -14.71
C TYR A 113 10.71 1.04 -15.86
N ALA A 114 9.39 0.92 -15.83
CA ALA A 114 8.64 0.32 -16.93
C ALA A 114 8.90 1.12 -18.23
N PRO A 115 9.05 0.44 -19.37
CA PRO A 115 9.15 1.14 -20.64
C PRO A 115 7.85 1.90 -20.91
N TYR A 116 7.94 3.05 -21.55
CA TYR A 116 6.76 3.65 -22.17
C TYR A 116 6.12 2.66 -23.15
N ASP A 117 4.81 2.74 -23.31
CA ASP A 117 4.01 1.79 -24.11
C ASP A 117 4.22 1.93 -25.63
N LEU A 118 5.43 2.25 -26.06
CA LEU A 118 5.87 2.30 -27.45
C LEU A 118 6.20 0.88 -27.92
N PRO A 119 5.77 0.44 -29.12
CA PRO A 119 6.04 -0.91 -29.62
C PRO A 119 7.51 -1.30 -29.58
N GLY A 120 8.40 -0.39 -29.98
CA GLY A 120 9.85 -0.63 -29.96
C GLY A 120 10.43 -0.79 -28.55
N ALA A 121 10.00 0.04 -27.60
CA ALA A 121 10.47 -0.03 -26.22
C ALA A 121 9.95 -1.29 -25.52
N VAL A 122 8.65 -1.56 -25.62
CA VAL A 122 8.02 -2.78 -25.10
C VAL A 122 8.66 -4.04 -25.70
N SER A 123 8.89 -4.06 -27.01
CA SER A 123 9.51 -5.21 -27.67
C SER A 123 10.92 -5.48 -27.16
N ARG A 124 11.74 -4.42 -27.00
CA ARG A 124 13.09 -4.54 -26.41
C ARG A 124 13.03 -5.02 -24.97
N PHE A 125 12.14 -4.46 -24.15
CA PHE A 125 11.96 -4.87 -22.76
C PHE A 125 11.63 -6.36 -22.64
N LEU A 126 10.63 -6.83 -23.37
CA LEU A 126 10.21 -8.24 -23.32
C LEU A 126 11.26 -9.19 -23.91
N GLN A 127 12.03 -8.74 -24.91
CA GLN A 127 13.15 -9.51 -25.47
C GLN A 127 14.35 -9.58 -24.51
N HIS A 128 14.57 -8.52 -23.74
CA HIS A 128 15.66 -8.42 -22.79
C HIS A 128 15.43 -9.27 -21.54
N TYR A 129 14.27 -9.10 -20.90
CA TYR A 129 13.95 -9.77 -19.63
C TYR A 129 13.30 -11.15 -19.79
N GLN A 130 12.60 -11.38 -20.90
CA GLN A 130 11.96 -12.65 -21.25
C GLN A 130 11.13 -13.29 -20.10
N PRO A 131 10.26 -12.52 -19.42
CA PRO A 131 9.57 -13.01 -18.23
C PRO A 131 8.72 -14.25 -18.54
N ARG A 132 8.69 -15.23 -17.61
CA ARG A 132 7.84 -16.43 -17.74
C ARG A 132 6.41 -16.17 -17.27
N LEU A 133 6.20 -15.22 -16.37
CA LEU A 133 4.91 -14.82 -15.81
C LEU A 133 4.89 -13.30 -15.63
N ALA A 134 3.80 -12.65 -16.06
CA ALA A 134 3.57 -11.23 -15.85
C ALA A 134 2.43 -11.01 -14.85
N LEU A 135 2.70 -10.27 -13.77
CA LEU A 135 1.77 -9.86 -12.74
C LEU A 135 1.61 -8.34 -12.83
N VAL A 136 0.41 -7.87 -13.13
CA VAL A 136 0.12 -6.43 -13.26
C VAL A 136 -0.77 -6.01 -12.11
N MET A 137 -0.40 -4.95 -11.39
CA MET A 137 -1.19 -4.45 -10.25
C MET A 137 -2.32 -3.52 -10.70
N GLU A 138 -3.46 -3.63 -10.02
CA GLU A 138 -4.63 -2.77 -10.15
C GLU A 138 -5.17 -2.66 -11.59
N THR A 139 -5.02 -1.52 -12.28
CA THR A 139 -5.67 -1.27 -13.58
C THR A 139 -4.71 -0.62 -14.57
N GLU A 140 -3.60 -1.32 -14.83
CA GLU A 140 -2.59 -0.91 -15.81
C GLU A 140 -2.80 -1.60 -17.16
N LEU A 141 -3.83 -1.16 -17.88
CA LEU A 141 -4.21 -1.68 -19.20
C LEU A 141 -3.42 -1.01 -20.32
N TRP A 142 -2.16 -1.40 -20.48
CA TRP A 142 -1.21 -0.85 -21.45
C TRP A 142 -1.25 -1.68 -22.74
N PRO A 143 -1.84 -1.17 -23.86
CA PRO A 143 -2.09 -1.98 -25.04
C PRO A 143 -0.85 -2.64 -25.63
N ASN A 144 0.24 -1.91 -25.89
CA ASN A 144 1.41 -2.51 -26.55
C ASN A 144 2.10 -3.52 -25.65
N LEU A 145 2.17 -3.25 -24.35
CA LEU A 145 2.69 -4.14 -23.31
C LEU A 145 1.89 -5.44 -23.24
N LEU A 146 0.57 -5.36 -23.05
CA LEU A 146 -0.30 -6.53 -22.87
C LEU A 146 -0.45 -7.35 -24.17
N PHE A 147 -0.50 -6.70 -25.34
CA PHE A 147 -0.37 -7.42 -26.61
C PHE A 147 1.02 -8.03 -26.75
N GLY A 148 2.08 -7.33 -26.37
CA GLY A 148 3.45 -7.82 -26.44
C GLY A 148 3.70 -9.07 -25.60
N CYS A 149 3.08 -9.16 -24.41
CA CYS A 149 3.04 -10.37 -23.60
C CYS A 149 2.32 -11.51 -24.32
N SER A 150 1.12 -11.24 -24.85
CA SER A 150 0.33 -12.23 -25.59
C SER A 150 1.03 -12.73 -26.85
N ASP A 151 1.70 -11.86 -27.59
CA ASP A 151 2.45 -12.18 -28.81
C ASP A 151 3.64 -13.12 -28.53
N ARG A 152 4.06 -13.22 -27.26
CA ARG A 152 5.17 -14.05 -26.78
C ARG A 152 4.71 -15.19 -25.86
N ASP A 153 3.42 -15.44 -25.80
CA ASP A 153 2.79 -16.46 -24.94
C ASP A 153 3.16 -16.31 -23.45
N ILE A 154 3.35 -15.07 -22.97
CA ILE A 154 3.63 -14.77 -21.56
C ILE A 154 2.28 -14.71 -20.81
N PRO A 155 1.96 -15.65 -19.92
CA PRO A 155 0.74 -15.60 -19.12
C PRO A 155 0.73 -14.32 -18.28
N THR A 156 -0.33 -13.53 -18.45
CA THR A 156 -0.48 -12.24 -17.77
C THR A 156 -1.68 -12.26 -16.84
N TYR A 157 -1.48 -11.84 -15.61
CA TYR A 157 -2.50 -11.75 -14.56
C TYR A 157 -2.65 -10.32 -14.10
N LEU A 158 -3.90 -9.86 -13.97
CA LEU A 158 -4.20 -8.59 -13.31
C LEU A 158 -4.56 -8.87 -11.86
N LEU A 159 -3.77 -8.36 -10.94
CA LEU A 159 -3.89 -8.58 -9.50
C LEU A 159 -4.55 -7.38 -8.83
N ASN A 160 -5.37 -7.64 -7.82
CA ASN A 160 -6.02 -6.59 -7.02
C ASN A 160 -6.74 -5.56 -7.91
N ALA A 161 -7.41 -6.03 -8.96
CA ALA A 161 -7.94 -5.23 -10.04
C ALA A 161 -9.11 -4.35 -9.58
N ARG A 162 -9.02 -3.05 -9.84
CA ARG A 162 -10.02 -2.05 -9.43
C ARG A 162 -10.33 -1.10 -10.56
N LEU A 163 -11.57 -1.12 -11.04
CA LEU A 163 -11.99 -0.23 -12.10
C LEU A 163 -13.07 0.70 -11.59
N SER A 164 -12.76 1.99 -11.41
CA SER A 164 -13.77 2.97 -11.02
C SER A 164 -14.77 3.23 -12.14
N ALA A 165 -15.99 3.68 -11.81
CA ALA A 165 -16.97 4.09 -12.81
C ALA A 165 -16.45 5.24 -13.71
N ARG A 166 -15.60 6.11 -13.16
CA ARG A 166 -14.93 7.19 -13.91
C ARG A 166 -13.93 6.63 -14.92
N SER A 167 -13.08 5.70 -14.49
CA SER A 167 -12.08 5.05 -15.37
C SER A 167 -12.77 4.27 -16.48
N LEU A 168 -13.85 3.53 -16.18
CA LEU A 168 -14.65 2.83 -17.19
C LEU A 168 -15.20 3.79 -18.26
N ARG A 169 -15.68 4.98 -17.86
CA ARG A 169 -16.12 6.01 -18.82
C ARG A 169 -14.96 6.53 -19.66
N GLY A 170 -13.78 6.71 -19.06
CA GLY A 170 -12.57 7.16 -19.77
C GLY A 170 -12.16 6.19 -20.89
N TYR A 171 -12.29 4.88 -20.66
CA TYR A 171 -11.98 3.88 -21.69
C TYR A 171 -12.98 3.81 -22.85
N ARG A 172 -14.14 4.48 -22.77
CA ARG A 172 -15.17 4.40 -23.83
C ARG A 172 -14.66 4.83 -25.20
N ALA A 173 -13.81 5.85 -25.28
CA ALA A 173 -13.25 6.35 -26.54
C ALA A 173 -12.38 5.31 -27.26
N LEU A 174 -11.75 4.40 -26.51
CA LEU A 174 -10.89 3.34 -27.02
C LEU A 174 -11.48 1.94 -26.77
N ALA A 175 -12.79 1.85 -26.51
CA ALA A 175 -13.42 0.60 -26.07
C ALA A 175 -13.13 -0.60 -26.99
N PRO A 176 -13.14 -0.49 -28.33
CA PRO A 176 -12.82 -1.63 -29.20
C PRO A 176 -11.37 -2.13 -29.06
N LEU A 177 -10.42 -1.24 -28.77
CA LEU A 177 -9.03 -1.60 -28.53
C LEU A 177 -8.88 -2.20 -27.14
N ILE A 178 -9.39 -1.52 -26.12
CA ILE A 178 -9.26 -1.96 -24.72
C ILE A 178 -9.97 -3.29 -24.49
N ALA A 179 -11.13 -3.52 -25.11
CA ALA A 179 -11.81 -4.82 -25.03
C ALA A 179 -10.95 -5.97 -25.57
N ARG A 180 -10.12 -5.72 -26.60
CA ARG A 180 -9.17 -6.72 -27.12
C ARG A 180 -7.98 -6.89 -26.19
N VAL A 181 -7.44 -5.79 -25.67
CA VAL A 181 -6.35 -5.79 -24.68
C VAL A 181 -6.72 -6.59 -23.43
N VAL A 182 -7.89 -6.35 -22.85
CA VAL A 182 -8.32 -7.04 -21.63
C VAL A 182 -8.49 -8.55 -21.87
N ARG A 183 -8.81 -8.98 -23.08
CA ARG A 183 -8.91 -10.41 -23.45
C ARG A 183 -7.55 -11.10 -23.57
N THR A 184 -6.45 -10.37 -23.65
CA THR A 184 -5.11 -10.98 -23.63
C THR A 184 -4.68 -11.37 -22.22
N VAL A 185 -5.33 -10.82 -21.18
CA VAL A 185 -5.08 -11.16 -19.78
C VAL A 185 -5.70 -12.53 -19.47
N LYS A 186 -4.90 -13.44 -18.91
CA LYS A 186 -5.31 -14.81 -18.61
C LYS A 186 -6.36 -14.87 -17.50
N ARG A 187 -6.12 -14.17 -16.39
CA ARG A 187 -7.09 -14.00 -15.29
C ARG A 187 -7.01 -12.60 -14.68
N ILE A 188 -8.14 -12.13 -14.17
CA ILE A 188 -8.29 -10.85 -13.48
C ILE A 188 -8.82 -11.12 -12.07
N GLY A 189 -7.97 -10.90 -11.07
CA GLY A 189 -8.35 -10.95 -9.66
C GLY A 189 -8.96 -9.63 -9.24
N ALA A 190 -10.29 -9.53 -9.22
CA ALA A 190 -11.01 -8.31 -8.89
C ALA A 190 -11.05 -8.06 -7.38
N GLN A 191 -10.98 -6.79 -6.96
CA GLN A 191 -11.13 -6.39 -5.56
C GLN A 191 -12.55 -6.59 -5.02
N SER A 192 -13.55 -6.57 -5.92
CA SER A 192 -14.95 -6.76 -5.59
C SER A 192 -15.71 -7.32 -6.77
N ALA A 193 -16.87 -7.94 -6.51
CA ALA A 193 -17.83 -8.32 -7.54
C ALA A 193 -18.23 -7.15 -8.46
N GLN A 194 -18.26 -5.92 -7.96
CA GLN A 194 -18.59 -4.74 -8.78
C GLN A 194 -17.45 -4.39 -9.74
N ASP A 195 -16.19 -4.48 -9.30
CA ASP A 195 -15.04 -4.31 -10.17
C ASP A 195 -15.01 -5.39 -11.26
N GLY A 196 -15.28 -6.64 -10.89
CA GLY A 196 -15.42 -7.75 -11.83
C GLY A 196 -16.45 -7.46 -12.93
N LYS A 197 -17.66 -7.00 -12.55
CA LYS A 197 -18.70 -6.59 -13.51
C LYS A 197 -18.23 -5.47 -14.45
N ARG A 198 -17.45 -4.51 -13.95
CA ARG A 198 -16.92 -3.41 -14.78
C ARG A 198 -15.84 -3.90 -15.75
N PHE A 199 -15.00 -4.86 -15.37
CA PHE A 199 -14.06 -5.49 -16.29
C PHE A 199 -14.77 -6.31 -17.38
N VAL A 200 -15.84 -7.01 -17.05
CA VAL A 200 -16.70 -7.67 -18.06
C VAL A 200 -17.28 -6.64 -19.02
N ALA A 201 -17.82 -5.53 -18.51
CA ALA A 201 -18.33 -4.44 -19.34
C ALA A 201 -17.24 -3.79 -20.22
N LEU A 202 -15.97 -3.86 -19.80
CA LEU A 202 -14.82 -3.37 -20.56
C LEU A 202 -14.39 -4.35 -21.67
N GLY A 203 -14.82 -5.62 -21.62
CA GLY A 203 -14.58 -6.63 -22.65
C GLY A 203 -13.94 -7.92 -22.17
N ALA A 204 -13.66 -8.06 -20.86
CA ALA A 204 -13.17 -9.30 -20.27
C ALA A 204 -14.18 -10.45 -20.44
N ALA A 205 -13.67 -11.66 -20.63
CA ALA A 205 -14.51 -12.84 -20.52
C ALA A 205 -14.93 -13.04 -19.06
N SER A 206 -16.21 -13.31 -18.78
CA SER A 206 -16.67 -13.55 -17.41
C SER A 206 -15.93 -14.72 -16.75
N SER A 207 -15.52 -15.71 -17.54
CA SER A 207 -14.72 -16.84 -17.07
C SER A 207 -13.29 -16.46 -16.67
N SER A 208 -12.73 -15.32 -17.11
CA SER A 208 -11.40 -14.89 -16.70
C SER A 208 -11.40 -14.08 -15.40
N ILE A 209 -12.56 -13.66 -14.90
CA ILE A 209 -12.70 -12.92 -13.65
C ILE A 209 -12.72 -13.88 -12.45
N ILE A 210 -11.92 -13.57 -11.44
CA ILE A 210 -11.93 -14.23 -10.13
C ILE A 210 -12.14 -13.13 -9.08
N ASP A 211 -13.09 -13.32 -8.16
CA ASP A 211 -13.23 -12.41 -7.02
C ASP A 211 -12.17 -12.77 -5.98
N THR A 212 -11.01 -12.12 -6.08
CA THR A 212 -9.93 -12.32 -5.12
C THR A 212 -10.16 -11.48 -3.88
N GLY A 213 -10.87 -10.36 -3.95
CA GLY A 213 -10.89 -9.39 -2.86
C GLY A 213 -9.65 -8.48 -2.87
N ASN A 214 -9.51 -7.67 -1.82
CA ASN A 214 -8.50 -6.60 -1.78
C ASN A 214 -7.30 -6.99 -0.92
N LEU A 215 -6.12 -7.12 -1.55
CA LEU A 215 -4.86 -7.54 -0.91
C LEU A 215 -4.45 -6.66 0.28
N LYS A 216 -4.92 -5.41 0.37
CA LYS A 216 -4.60 -4.52 1.48
C LYS A 216 -5.16 -5.01 2.82
N PHE A 217 -6.18 -5.88 2.81
CA PHE A 217 -6.80 -6.44 4.02
C PHE A 217 -6.11 -7.72 4.52
N ASP A 218 -5.22 -8.34 3.73
CA ASP A 218 -4.42 -9.49 4.16
C ASP A 218 -3.21 -9.05 4.99
N ILE A 219 -3.52 -8.54 6.17
CA ILE A 219 -2.55 -8.08 7.14
C ILE A 219 -2.18 -9.24 8.06
N ALA A 220 -0.90 -9.57 8.05
CA ALA A 220 -0.33 -10.56 8.95
C ALA A 220 -0.25 -9.98 10.37
N VAL A 221 -0.97 -10.61 11.31
CA VAL A 221 -0.85 -10.32 12.73
C VAL A 221 0.44 -10.98 13.25
N PRO A 222 1.32 -10.27 13.98
CA PRO A 222 2.55 -10.83 14.50
C PRO A 222 2.32 -12.11 15.31
N GLU A 223 3.20 -13.10 15.10
CA GLU A 223 3.27 -14.26 15.96
C GLU A 223 3.60 -13.84 17.41
N GLY A 224 2.96 -14.48 18.39
CA GLY A 224 3.18 -14.14 19.80
C GLY A 224 2.56 -12.82 20.27
N LEU A 225 1.66 -12.20 19.48
CA LEU A 225 1.00 -10.95 19.85
C LEU A 225 0.41 -10.98 21.27
N GLN A 226 -0.29 -12.07 21.64
CA GLN A 226 -0.89 -12.18 22.96
C GLN A 226 0.17 -12.13 24.09
N GLY A 227 1.29 -12.83 23.91
CA GLY A 227 2.39 -12.80 24.88
C GLY A 227 3.04 -11.42 24.99
N PHE A 228 3.08 -10.65 23.88
CA PHE A 228 3.53 -9.27 23.89
C PHE A 228 2.57 -8.37 24.71
N VAL A 229 1.26 -8.50 24.49
CA VAL A 229 0.23 -7.75 25.22
C VAL A 229 0.25 -8.07 26.71
N ASP A 230 0.36 -9.35 27.08
CA ASP A 230 0.42 -9.79 28.48
C ASP A 230 1.69 -9.29 29.18
N ALA A 231 2.83 -9.29 28.47
CA ALA A 231 4.07 -8.72 28.99
C ALA A 231 3.98 -7.21 29.18
N PHE A 232 3.39 -6.49 28.23
CA PHE A 232 3.14 -5.06 28.34
C PHE A 232 2.23 -4.74 29.54
N ALA A 233 1.10 -5.45 29.68
CA ALA A 233 0.13 -5.24 30.74
C ALA A 233 0.72 -5.41 32.14
N ARG A 234 1.66 -6.36 32.33
CA ARG A 234 2.39 -6.54 33.61
C ARG A 234 3.23 -5.33 34.03
N HIS A 235 3.74 -4.56 33.07
CA HIS A 235 4.59 -3.40 33.34
C HIS A 235 3.80 -2.10 33.36
N ALA A 236 2.86 -1.94 32.42
CA ALA A 236 1.99 -0.77 32.36
C ALA A 236 0.94 -0.76 33.49
N GLY A 237 0.56 -1.91 34.03
CA GLY A 237 -0.49 -2.04 35.04
C GLY A 237 -1.88 -1.78 34.46
N ALA A 238 -2.82 -1.38 35.33
CA ALA A 238 -4.22 -1.14 34.96
C ALA A 238 -4.50 0.27 34.41
N ARG A 239 -3.46 1.08 34.19
CA ARG A 239 -3.63 2.47 33.77
C ARG A 239 -4.16 2.56 32.33
N PRO A 240 -4.93 3.61 31.99
CA PRO A 240 -5.33 3.86 30.61
C PRO A 240 -4.11 4.08 29.71
N VAL A 241 -4.17 3.59 28.48
CA VAL A 241 -3.12 3.65 27.47
C VAL A 241 -3.74 4.06 26.14
N TRP A 242 -3.18 5.09 25.53
CA TRP A 242 -3.47 5.44 24.14
C TRP A 242 -2.16 5.54 23.35
N ILE A 243 -2.25 5.35 22.04
CA ILE A 243 -1.09 5.39 21.14
C ILE A 243 -1.25 6.47 20.09
N ALA A 244 -0.23 7.32 19.92
CA ALA A 244 -0.08 8.19 18.76
C ALA A 244 0.97 7.59 17.83
N ALA A 245 0.53 7.14 16.66
CA ALA A 245 1.33 6.31 15.78
C ALA A 245 1.53 6.93 14.40
N SER A 246 2.73 6.74 13.85
CA SER A 246 3.17 7.30 12.58
C SER A 246 3.01 8.83 12.51
N THR A 247 3.26 9.52 13.63
CA THR A 247 3.16 11.00 13.69
C THR A 247 4.28 11.66 12.90
N HIS A 248 3.99 12.85 12.36
CA HIS A 248 4.97 13.75 11.74
C HIS A 248 5.24 14.97 12.61
N GLU A 249 6.35 15.67 12.36
CA GLU A 249 6.79 16.86 13.11
C GLU A 249 5.66 17.85 13.38
N ASP A 250 4.88 18.18 12.36
CA ASP A 250 3.77 19.16 12.42
C ASP A 250 2.51 18.65 13.15
N GLU A 251 2.50 17.39 13.60
CA GLU A 251 1.43 16.78 14.40
C GLU A 251 1.83 16.57 15.86
N GLU A 252 3.14 16.58 16.15
CA GLU A 252 3.68 16.17 17.44
C GLU A 252 3.27 17.14 18.57
N ALA A 253 3.17 18.45 18.27
CA ALA A 253 2.66 19.44 19.20
C ALA A 253 1.20 19.19 19.61
N ALA A 254 0.35 18.80 18.65
CA ALA A 254 -1.05 18.48 18.91
C ALA A 254 -1.19 17.23 19.80
N VAL A 255 -0.36 16.21 19.56
CA VAL A 255 -0.35 14.98 20.36
C VAL A 255 0.00 15.25 21.83
N ILE A 256 1.04 16.03 22.10
CA ILE A 256 1.43 16.38 23.47
C ILE A 256 0.38 17.27 24.15
N ALA A 257 -0.21 18.22 23.43
CA ALA A 257 -1.29 19.05 23.95
C ALA A 257 -2.52 18.22 24.34
N ALA A 258 -2.93 17.29 23.47
CA ALA A 258 -4.01 16.36 23.75
C ALA A 258 -3.69 15.48 24.96
N HIS A 259 -2.47 14.94 25.05
CA HIS A 259 -2.06 14.12 26.20
C HIS A 259 -2.17 14.90 27.52
N ARG A 260 -1.68 16.15 27.55
CA ARG A 260 -1.75 17.02 28.73
C ARG A 260 -3.18 17.25 29.18
N SER A 261 -4.09 17.59 28.28
CA SER A 261 -5.48 17.82 28.65
C SER A 261 -6.18 16.52 29.10
N LEU A 262 -5.92 15.39 28.43
CA LEU A 262 -6.50 14.10 28.83
C LEU A 262 -6.04 13.68 30.23
N ARG A 263 -4.79 13.99 30.61
CA ARG A 263 -4.22 13.72 31.94
C ARG A 263 -4.95 14.46 33.08
N GLU A 264 -5.67 15.55 32.79
CA GLU A 264 -6.51 16.21 33.81
C GLU A 264 -7.66 15.30 34.28
N ARG A 265 -8.15 14.42 33.40
CA ARG A 265 -9.23 13.47 33.71
C ARG A 265 -8.73 12.06 34.02
N TRP A 266 -7.60 11.66 33.45
CA TRP A 266 -6.95 10.37 33.70
C TRP A 266 -5.50 10.60 34.16
N PRO A 267 -5.26 10.85 35.47
CA PRO A 267 -3.93 11.21 35.97
C PRO A 267 -2.84 10.17 35.74
N ASP A 268 -3.17 8.90 35.50
CA ASP A 268 -2.21 7.84 35.21
C ASP A 268 -2.14 7.46 33.73
N LEU A 269 -2.78 8.22 32.83
CA LEU A 269 -2.79 7.94 31.39
C LEU A 269 -1.36 7.84 30.84
N LEU A 270 -1.07 6.76 30.12
CA LEU A 270 0.17 6.53 29.39
C LEU A 270 -0.02 6.83 27.90
N LEU A 271 0.87 7.65 27.34
CA LEU A 271 1.01 7.83 25.90
C LEU A 271 2.08 6.88 25.35
N LEU A 272 1.70 5.98 24.46
CA LEU A 272 2.64 5.30 23.57
C LEU A 272 2.87 6.19 22.34
N TRP A 273 4.12 6.57 22.05
CA TRP A 273 4.41 7.49 20.96
C TRP A 273 5.34 6.87 19.92
N ALA A 274 4.83 6.62 18.72
CA ALA A 274 5.59 6.07 17.60
C ALA A 274 5.66 7.08 16.44
N PRO A 275 6.75 7.86 16.30
CA PRO A 275 6.93 8.75 15.16
C PRO A 275 7.10 7.97 13.85
N ARG A 276 6.74 8.59 12.71
CA ARG A 276 6.86 7.94 11.40
C ARG A 276 8.31 7.66 11.00
N HIS A 277 9.21 8.56 11.35
CA HIS A 277 10.57 8.57 10.83
C HIS A 277 11.61 8.43 11.95
N PRO A 278 12.65 7.59 11.80
CA PRO A 278 13.66 7.36 12.86
C PRO A 278 14.37 8.61 13.37
N GLU A 279 14.60 9.60 12.51
CA GLU A 279 15.20 10.88 12.88
C GLU A 279 14.33 11.71 13.83
N ARG A 280 13.03 11.40 13.96
CA ARG A 280 12.12 12.02 14.92
C ARG A 280 12.17 11.38 16.30
N PHE A 281 12.65 10.14 16.44
CA PHE A 281 12.67 9.42 17.72
C PHE A 281 13.33 10.20 18.87
N PRO A 282 14.55 10.76 18.73
CA PRO A 282 15.13 11.58 19.80
C PRO A 282 14.34 12.87 20.02
N LYS A 283 13.84 13.50 18.96
CA LYS A 283 13.14 14.80 19.03
C LYS A 283 11.83 14.72 19.81
N VAL A 284 11.02 13.67 19.60
CA VAL A 284 9.78 13.51 20.36
C VAL A 284 10.03 13.19 21.83
N ALA A 285 11.12 12.47 22.13
CA ALA A 285 11.51 12.19 23.51
C ALA A 285 11.92 13.48 24.22
N GLU A 286 12.76 14.31 23.59
CA GLU A 286 13.15 15.62 24.09
C GLU A 286 11.93 16.55 24.24
N GLN A 287 11.02 16.57 23.27
CA GLN A 287 9.79 17.37 23.35
C GLN A 287 8.90 16.94 24.53
N ALA A 288 8.73 15.64 24.75
CA ALA A 288 7.97 15.12 25.89
C ALA A 288 8.64 15.47 27.23
N GLN A 289 9.96 15.33 27.33
CA GLN A 289 10.73 15.73 28.53
C GLN A 289 10.64 17.23 28.80
N ALA A 290 10.79 18.06 27.77
CA ALA A 290 10.64 19.51 27.87
C ALA A 290 9.21 19.93 28.27
N ALA A 291 8.21 19.10 27.96
CA ALA A 291 6.83 19.28 28.40
C ALA A 291 6.57 18.84 29.85
N GLY A 292 7.60 18.32 30.55
CA GLY A 292 7.57 17.93 31.96
C GLY A 292 7.23 16.46 32.21
N TRP A 293 7.22 15.61 31.19
CA TRP A 293 6.83 14.21 31.30
C TRP A 293 8.00 13.30 31.68
N ASN A 294 7.69 12.22 32.40
CA ASN A 294 8.60 11.09 32.56
C ASN A 294 8.58 10.25 31.27
N VAL A 295 9.75 10.12 30.64
CA VAL A 295 9.87 9.51 29.31
C VAL A 295 10.85 8.34 29.32
N SER A 296 10.39 7.21 28.81
CA SER A 296 11.23 6.05 28.50
C SER A 296 11.19 5.73 27.01
N LEU A 297 12.27 5.13 26.49
CA LEU A 297 12.43 4.75 25.09
C LEU A 297 12.49 3.23 24.97
N ARG A 298 11.79 2.64 24.01
CA ARG A 298 11.73 1.19 23.77
C ARG A 298 13.10 0.52 23.62
N ARG A 299 14.08 1.19 23.00
CA ARG A 299 15.46 0.66 22.90
C ARG A 299 16.19 0.58 24.24
N LYS A 300 15.86 1.48 25.17
CA LYS A 300 16.54 1.57 26.49
C LYS A 300 15.80 0.80 27.57
N ALA A 301 14.48 0.89 27.57
CA ALA A 301 13.58 0.19 28.46
C ALA A 301 12.70 -0.72 27.63
N THR A 302 12.79 -2.04 27.85
CA THR A 302 11.93 -2.99 27.13
C THR A 302 10.46 -2.62 27.31
N TRP A 303 10.04 -2.23 28.52
CA TRP A 303 8.65 -1.88 28.80
C TRP A 303 8.57 -0.52 29.51
N PRO A 304 7.42 0.17 29.44
CA PRO A 304 7.24 1.37 30.23
C PRO A 304 7.30 1.05 31.73
N GLY A 305 8.02 1.86 32.49
CA GLY A 305 7.99 1.87 33.93
C GLY A 305 6.66 2.38 34.48
N GLN A 306 6.40 2.11 35.77
CA GLN A 306 5.16 2.50 36.43
C GLN A 306 4.93 4.02 36.48
N HIS A 307 6.01 4.80 36.43
CA HIS A 307 5.96 6.26 36.51
C HIS A 307 6.14 6.96 35.16
N ASP A 308 6.31 6.21 34.05
CA ASP A 308 6.40 6.81 32.72
C ASP A 308 5.06 7.41 32.32
N ASP A 309 5.06 8.66 31.87
CA ASP A 309 3.88 9.30 31.28
C ASP A 309 3.87 9.10 29.76
N VAL A 310 5.06 9.04 29.15
CA VAL A 310 5.26 8.84 27.72
C VAL A 310 6.27 7.71 27.48
N PHE A 311 5.89 6.75 26.65
CA PHE A 311 6.78 5.69 26.19
C PHE A 311 7.00 5.81 24.68
N VAL A 312 8.21 6.22 24.29
CA VAL A 312 8.58 6.43 22.89
C VAL A 312 9.00 5.09 22.27
N ILE A 313 8.28 4.69 21.22
CA ILE A 313 8.57 3.50 20.43
C ILE A 313 9.59 3.90 19.35
N ASP A 314 10.87 3.80 19.71
CA ASP A 314 12.02 4.15 18.86
C ASP A 314 12.59 2.93 18.10
N THR A 315 11.77 1.90 17.88
CA THR A 315 12.09 0.69 17.13
C THR A 315 11.15 0.51 15.94
N LEU A 316 11.63 -0.21 14.93
CA LEU A 316 10.86 -0.49 13.72
C LEU A 316 10.26 -1.89 13.78
N GLY A 317 9.09 -2.08 13.16
CA GLY A 317 8.45 -3.38 12.99
C GLY A 317 7.56 -3.86 14.15
N GLU A 318 7.48 -3.10 15.25
CA GLU A 318 6.71 -3.49 16.44
C GLU A 318 5.36 -2.78 16.58
N LEU A 319 5.03 -1.88 15.65
CA LEU A 319 3.91 -0.94 15.79
C LEU A 319 2.55 -1.65 15.98
N MET A 320 2.31 -2.73 15.25
CA MET A 320 1.07 -3.50 15.36
C MET A 320 0.88 -4.10 16.77
N SER A 321 1.97 -4.58 17.37
CA SER A 321 1.94 -5.10 18.73
C SER A 321 1.62 -4.02 19.75
N PHE A 322 2.14 -2.80 19.55
CA PHE A 322 1.81 -1.66 20.41
C PHE A 322 0.40 -1.11 20.20
N TYR A 323 -0.19 -1.20 19.00
CA TYR A 323 -1.62 -0.93 18.82
C TYR A 323 -2.46 -1.83 19.72
N ALA A 324 -2.16 -3.14 19.76
CA ALA A 324 -2.89 -4.11 20.58
C ALA A 324 -2.76 -3.85 22.10
N CYS A 325 -1.74 -3.09 22.53
CA CYS A 325 -1.54 -2.71 23.92
C CYS A 325 -2.33 -1.45 24.35
N ALA A 326 -2.89 -0.70 23.39
CA ALA A 326 -3.59 0.56 23.64
C ALA A 326 -5.11 0.39 23.53
N GLN A 327 -5.87 1.18 24.30
CA GLN A 327 -7.33 1.22 24.15
C GLN A 327 -7.78 2.13 23.02
N VAL A 328 -7.00 3.16 22.68
CA VAL A 328 -7.30 4.11 21.60
C VAL A 328 -6.03 4.42 20.82
N ALA A 329 -6.13 4.44 19.49
CA ALA A 329 -5.06 4.82 18.58
C ALA A 329 -5.39 6.10 17.83
N PHE A 330 -4.43 7.03 17.78
CA PHE A 330 -4.38 8.07 16.77
C PHE A 330 -3.40 7.65 15.67
N VAL A 331 -3.88 7.56 14.43
CA VAL A 331 -3.05 7.28 13.26
C VAL A 331 -2.71 8.59 12.56
N GLY A 332 -1.45 9.02 12.69
CA GLY A 332 -0.91 10.28 12.18
C GLY A 332 -0.72 10.31 10.66
N GLY A 333 0.06 11.29 10.21
CA GLY A 333 0.14 11.71 8.80
C GLY A 333 -1.20 12.23 8.29
N SER A 334 -2.10 12.62 9.18
CA SER A 334 -3.54 12.75 8.92
C SER A 334 -4.12 14.07 9.41
N LEU A 335 -3.52 14.72 10.41
CA LEU A 335 -3.84 16.11 10.79
C LEU A 335 -3.17 17.13 9.87
N GLN A 336 -2.23 16.66 9.04
CA GLN A 336 -1.52 17.46 8.05
C GLN A 336 -1.67 16.82 6.67
N PRO A 337 -1.48 17.57 5.56
CA PRO A 337 -1.70 17.09 4.19
C PRO A 337 -0.65 16.07 3.69
N VAL A 338 -0.22 15.15 4.55
CA VAL A 338 0.70 14.03 4.25
C VAL A 338 -0.05 12.88 3.56
N GLY A 339 -1.32 12.62 3.94
CA GLY A 339 -2.22 11.71 3.24
C GLY A 339 -2.62 10.43 3.99
N GLY A 340 -2.31 10.35 5.27
CA GLY A 340 -2.63 9.27 6.18
C GLY A 340 -1.61 8.15 6.16
N HIS A 341 -1.67 7.30 7.18
CA HIS A 341 -0.91 6.04 7.28
C HIS A 341 -1.85 4.84 7.39
N ASN A 342 -1.28 3.65 7.62
CA ASN A 342 -1.98 2.39 7.56
C ASN A 342 -3.04 2.24 8.68
N LEU A 343 -4.31 2.47 8.33
CA LEU A 343 -5.45 2.33 9.24
C LEU A 343 -5.85 0.88 9.51
N LEU A 344 -5.37 -0.07 8.70
CA LEU A 344 -5.81 -1.45 8.81
C LEU A 344 -5.04 -2.24 9.89
N GLU A 345 -3.85 -1.78 10.32
CA GLU A 345 -3.10 -2.39 11.43
C GLU A 345 -3.88 -2.30 12.75
N PRO A 346 -4.30 -1.11 13.23
CA PRO A 346 -5.12 -1.04 14.44
C PRO A 346 -6.48 -1.74 14.27
N ALA A 347 -7.06 -1.76 13.05
CA ALA A 347 -8.30 -2.49 12.80
C ALA A 347 -8.12 -4.00 12.98
N ALA A 348 -6.99 -4.55 12.50
CA ALA A 348 -6.69 -5.98 12.53
C ALA A 348 -6.48 -6.50 13.95
N VAL A 349 -5.90 -5.70 14.84
CA VAL A 349 -5.70 -6.08 16.25
C VAL A 349 -6.83 -5.63 17.18
N GLY A 350 -7.85 -4.95 16.64
CA GLY A 350 -9.01 -4.53 17.39
C GLY A 350 -8.73 -3.38 18.36
N THR A 351 -8.10 -2.31 17.87
CA THR A 351 -7.89 -1.05 18.60
C THR A 351 -8.83 0.02 18.06
N ALA A 352 -9.60 0.68 18.94
CA ALA A 352 -10.44 1.82 18.55
C ALA A 352 -9.56 2.96 17.99
N MET A 353 -9.92 3.56 16.87
CA MET A 353 -9.02 4.48 16.16
C MET A 353 -9.64 5.83 15.79
N VAL A 354 -8.77 6.84 15.86
CA VAL A 354 -8.98 8.22 15.45
C VAL A 354 -7.93 8.57 14.40
N THR A 355 -8.29 9.39 13.42
CA THR A 355 -7.35 9.95 12.44
C THR A 355 -7.74 11.39 12.11
N GLY A 356 -6.87 12.14 11.44
CA GLY A 356 -7.19 13.46 10.91
C GLY A 356 -7.84 13.42 9.52
N PRO A 357 -8.24 14.58 8.95
CA PRO A 357 -9.04 14.62 7.72
C PRO A 357 -8.23 14.30 6.44
N HIS A 358 -6.89 14.33 6.50
CA HIS A 358 -6.04 14.19 5.33
C HIS A 358 -5.72 12.73 5.00
N LEU A 359 -6.64 12.04 4.31
CA LEU A 359 -6.57 10.59 4.05
C LEU A 359 -6.42 10.21 2.57
N HIS A 360 -5.84 11.10 1.74
CA HIS A 360 -5.84 10.91 0.29
C HIS A 360 -5.14 9.62 -0.19
N ASN A 361 -4.17 9.08 0.56
CA ASN A 361 -3.52 7.79 0.25
C ASN A 361 -4.36 6.57 0.68
N PHE A 362 -5.34 6.77 1.56
CA PHE A 362 -6.15 5.72 2.18
C PHE A 362 -7.66 5.91 1.98
N THR A 363 -8.09 6.78 1.07
CA THR A 363 -9.50 7.19 0.84
C THR A 363 -10.52 6.04 0.86
N GLU A 364 -10.22 4.93 0.19
CA GLU A 364 -11.15 3.78 0.13
C GLU A 364 -11.22 3.03 1.47
N ILE A 365 -10.08 2.83 2.11
CA ILE A 365 -9.96 2.14 3.39
C ILE A 365 -10.63 2.98 4.49
N SER A 366 -10.33 4.28 4.54
CA SER A 366 -10.93 5.19 5.52
C SER A 366 -12.44 5.28 5.35
N ARG A 367 -12.95 5.39 4.12
CA ARG A 367 -14.39 5.36 3.84
C ARG A 367 -15.05 4.08 4.39
N ARG A 368 -14.49 2.91 4.10
CA ARG A 368 -15.05 1.63 4.59
C ARG A 368 -14.99 1.50 6.11
N LEU A 369 -13.91 1.96 6.74
CA LEU A 369 -13.79 1.96 8.20
C LEU A 369 -14.78 2.96 8.85
N GLN A 370 -14.97 4.13 8.25
CA GLN A 370 -15.93 5.11 8.75
C GLN A 370 -17.38 4.61 8.60
N GLU A 371 -17.74 4.05 7.45
CA GLU A 371 -19.08 3.49 7.20
C GLU A 371 -19.42 2.30 8.10
N SER A 372 -18.42 1.52 8.51
CA SER A 372 -18.59 0.43 9.48
C SER A 372 -18.60 0.89 10.95
N GLY A 373 -18.33 2.17 11.21
CA GLY A 373 -18.20 2.70 12.57
C GLY A 373 -16.88 2.35 13.26
N ALA A 374 -15.88 1.87 12.51
CA ALA A 374 -14.56 1.48 12.99
C ALA A 374 -13.54 2.64 13.06
N LEU A 375 -13.88 3.83 12.56
CA LEU A 375 -12.97 4.99 12.49
C LEU A 375 -13.69 6.30 12.83
N LEU A 376 -13.04 7.13 13.65
CA LEU A 376 -13.40 8.54 13.82
C LEU A 376 -12.40 9.43 13.08
N ILE A 377 -12.93 10.50 12.47
CA ILE A 377 -12.13 11.55 11.87
C ILE A 377 -12.24 12.79 12.77
N ALA A 378 -11.10 13.27 13.24
CA ALA A 378 -10.95 14.50 14.00
C ALA A 378 -10.43 15.59 13.07
N ASP A 379 -11.14 16.71 12.95
CA ASP A 379 -10.78 17.76 11.98
C ASP A 379 -9.48 18.50 12.34
N ASP A 380 -9.16 18.57 13.63
CA ASP A 380 -7.99 19.27 14.16
C ASP A 380 -7.49 18.67 15.49
N ALA A 381 -6.54 19.37 16.13
CA ALA A 381 -5.98 18.98 17.42
C ALA A 381 -7.02 18.91 18.55
N GLU A 382 -8.04 19.77 18.52
CA GLU A 382 -9.10 19.81 19.52
C GLU A 382 -10.06 18.64 19.32
N GLY A 383 -10.46 18.39 18.07
CA GLY A 383 -11.22 17.20 17.70
C GLY A 383 -10.50 15.91 18.05
N LEU A 384 -9.16 15.86 17.93
CA LEU A 384 -8.37 14.70 18.34
C LEU A 384 -8.51 14.46 19.84
N ARG A 385 -8.31 15.51 20.65
CA ARG A 385 -8.45 15.47 22.11
C ARG A 385 -9.85 14.98 22.52
N GLU A 386 -10.90 15.53 21.92
CA GLU A 386 -12.29 15.15 22.20
C GLU A 386 -12.59 13.71 21.81
N ALA A 387 -12.17 13.28 20.61
CA ALA A 387 -12.42 11.94 20.11
C ALA A 387 -11.72 10.88 20.96
N VAL A 388 -10.45 11.10 21.32
CA VAL A 388 -9.69 10.20 22.20
C VAL A 388 -10.31 10.18 23.60
N GLY A 389 -10.64 11.34 24.17
CA GLY A 389 -11.27 11.43 25.49
C GLY A 389 -12.63 10.72 25.54
N ARG A 390 -13.45 10.88 24.51
CA ARG A 390 -14.73 10.15 24.39
C ARG A 390 -14.52 8.65 24.36
N LEU A 391 -13.57 8.17 23.55
CA LEU A 391 -13.27 6.75 23.46
C LEU A 391 -12.66 6.22 24.76
N LEU A 392 -11.79 6.95 25.45
CA LEU A 392 -11.28 6.54 26.77
C LEU A 392 -12.39 6.44 27.83
N ALA A 393 -13.39 7.32 27.78
CA ALA A 393 -14.51 7.33 28.72
C ALA A 393 -15.57 6.25 28.47
N ASP A 394 -15.78 5.82 27.21
CA ASP A 394 -16.86 4.90 26.82
C ASP A 394 -16.30 3.56 26.32
N ALA A 395 -16.23 2.58 27.23
CA ALA A 395 -15.78 1.22 26.92
C ALA A 395 -16.69 0.50 25.91
N GLN A 396 -17.99 0.81 25.89
CA GLN A 396 -18.92 0.18 24.97
C GLN A 396 -18.76 0.74 23.56
N ALA A 397 -18.52 2.05 23.42
CA ALA A 397 -18.17 2.66 22.15
C ALA A 397 -16.87 2.10 21.58
N ARG A 398 -15.84 1.92 22.42
CA ARG A 398 -14.60 1.25 22.01
C ARG A 398 -14.87 -0.16 21.52
N ALA A 399 -15.53 -1.01 22.31
CA ALA A 399 -15.81 -2.39 21.94
C ALA A 399 -16.58 -2.52 20.60
N ARG A 400 -17.55 -1.62 20.35
CA ARG A 400 -18.26 -1.55 19.06
C ARG A 400 -17.31 -1.23 17.90
N MET A 401 -16.44 -0.23 18.09
CA MET A 401 -15.46 0.20 17.08
C MET A 401 -14.43 -0.88 16.78
N GLU A 402 -13.89 -1.52 17.82
CA GLU A 402 -12.93 -2.61 17.73
C GLU A 402 -13.52 -3.83 17.01
N SER A 403 -14.78 -4.17 17.31
CA SER A 403 -15.51 -5.25 16.65
C SER A 403 -15.76 -4.94 15.17
N ALA A 404 -16.16 -3.71 14.86
CA ALA A 404 -16.35 -3.26 13.47
C ALA A 404 -15.05 -3.32 12.67
N GLY A 405 -13.94 -2.85 13.24
CA GLY A 405 -12.62 -2.88 12.61
C GLY A 405 -12.15 -4.30 12.30
N ARG A 406 -12.23 -5.20 13.30
CA ARG A 406 -11.89 -6.62 13.13
C ARG A 406 -12.76 -7.30 12.08
N THR A 407 -14.07 -7.09 12.14
CA THR A 407 -15.03 -7.65 11.18
C THR A 407 -14.70 -7.20 9.75
N LEU A 408 -14.40 -5.92 9.55
CA LEU A 408 -14.04 -5.40 8.23
C LEU A 408 -12.75 -6.04 7.69
N VAL A 409 -11.74 -6.22 8.55
CA VAL A 409 -10.49 -6.88 8.18
C VAL A 409 -10.71 -8.35 7.88
N GLU A 410 -11.40 -9.09 8.74
CA GLU A 410 -11.71 -10.50 8.57
C GLU A 410 -12.52 -10.77 7.30
N GLN A 411 -13.53 -9.95 6.99
CA GLN A 411 -14.30 -10.04 5.75
C GLN A 411 -13.45 -9.76 4.50
N GLY A 412 -12.40 -8.95 4.64
CA GLY A 412 -11.47 -8.63 3.56
C GLY A 412 -10.34 -9.64 3.37
N ARG A 413 -10.11 -10.55 4.33
CA ARG A 413 -9.02 -11.53 4.30
C ARG A 413 -9.20 -12.63 3.25
N GLY A 414 -8.09 -13.34 3.01
CA GLY A 414 -8.02 -14.46 2.08
C GLY A 414 -7.83 -14.04 0.64
N ALA A 415 -7.67 -12.74 0.36
CA ALA A 415 -7.38 -12.28 -0.99
C ALA A 415 -6.00 -12.72 -1.46
N LEU A 416 -5.02 -12.77 -0.55
CA LEU A 416 -3.72 -13.35 -0.81
C LEU A 416 -3.84 -14.82 -1.23
N ALA A 417 -4.52 -15.65 -0.43
CA ALA A 417 -4.65 -17.08 -0.72
C ALA A 417 -5.32 -17.33 -2.09
N ARG A 418 -6.45 -16.65 -2.36
CA ARG A 418 -7.14 -16.73 -3.66
C ARG A 418 -6.28 -16.21 -4.82
N THR A 419 -5.47 -15.18 -4.58
CA THR A 419 -4.53 -14.64 -5.58
C THR A 419 -3.42 -15.65 -5.89
N LEU A 420 -2.84 -16.29 -4.89
CA LEU A 420 -1.81 -17.33 -5.06
C LEU A 420 -2.36 -18.56 -5.78
N GLU A 421 -3.58 -18.99 -5.44
CA GLU A 421 -4.27 -20.08 -6.14
C GLU A 421 -4.51 -19.73 -7.61
N MET A 422 -4.95 -18.50 -7.89
CA MET A 422 -5.20 -18.02 -9.25
C MET A 422 -3.95 -18.07 -10.13
N ILE A 423 -2.79 -17.65 -9.63
CA ILE A 423 -1.53 -17.60 -10.40
C ILE A 423 -0.77 -18.94 -10.40
N GLY A 424 -1.06 -19.81 -9.44
CA GLY A 424 -0.39 -21.09 -9.21
C GLY A 424 -0.12 -21.94 -10.46
N PRO A 425 -1.09 -22.09 -11.40
CA PRO A 425 -0.90 -22.89 -12.61
C PRO A 425 0.23 -22.43 -13.54
N ASP A 426 0.63 -21.16 -13.49
CA ASP A 426 1.71 -20.60 -14.32
C ASP A 426 2.94 -20.21 -13.52
N LEU A 427 2.97 -20.49 -12.20
CA LEU A 427 4.18 -20.32 -11.44
C LEU A 427 5.27 -21.21 -12.05
N PRO A 428 6.43 -20.64 -12.41
CA PRO A 428 7.55 -21.41 -12.91
C PRO A 428 7.87 -22.60 -12.00
N GLY A 429 7.64 -23.82 -12.51
CA GLY A 429 8.09 -25.05 -11.85
C GLY A 429 9.62 -25.10 -11.73
N ARG A 430 10.11 -25.98 -10.85
CA ARG A 430 11.52 -26.34 -10.80
C ARG A 430 11.99 -26.92 -12.13
#